data_AF-A0A3D1BJ37-F1
#
_entry.id   AF-A0A3D1BJ37-F1
#
_cell.length_a   1.000
_cell.length_b   1.000
_cell.length_c   1.000
_cell.angle_alpha   90.00
_cell.angle_beta   90.00
_cell.angle_gamma   90.00
#
_symmetry.space_group_name_H-M   'P 1'
#
loop_
_entity.id
_entity.type
_entity.pdbx_description
1 polymer ?
#
loop_
_entity_poly.entity_id
_entity_poly.type
_entity_poly.pdbx_seq_one_letter_code
_entity_poly.pdbx_strand_id
1 'polypeptide(L)'
;MKMGKYVLNKHIRYRKEDGYILVCNCKRLIDYELPLKYFRFLKEFKEGVKKGDVGKENLSVFEDFCALDIIVEKGEQPQKKREDVFKKLSYEESEFV
;
A
#
# COMPACT_ATOMS: atom_id res chain seq x y z
N MET A 1 13.51 -2.20 19.81
CA MET A 1 12.84 -1.84 18.54
C MET A 1 11.43 -2.42 18.57
N LYS A 2 10.38 -1.60 18.59
CA LYS A 2 9.00 -2.12 18.49
C LYS A 2 8.83 -2.61 17.06
N MET A 3 8.82 -3.93 16.85
CA MET A 3 8.49 -4.53 15.55
C MET A 3 7.05 -4.13 15.21
N GLY A 4 6.89 -3.23 14.24
CA GLY A 4 5.58 -2.81 13.80
C GLY A 4 4.86 -3.94 13.08
N LYS A 5 3.55 -3.99 13.26
CA LYS A 5 2.68 -4.92 12.55
C LYS A 5 2.33 -4.31 11.20
N TYR A 6 2.50 -5.02 10.11
CA TYR A 6 2.10 -4.58 8.78
C TYR A 6 0.63 -4.91 8.57
N VAL A 7 -0.14 -3.93 8.12
CA VAL A 7 -1.56 -4.05 7.82
C VAL A 7 -1.85 -3.60 6.40
N LEU A 8 -2.95 -4.08 5.84
CA LEU A 8 -3.47 -3.57 4.58
C LEU A 8 -3.74 -2.07 4.68
N ASN A 9 -3.28 -1.31 3.69
CA ASN A 9 -3.57 0.10 3.57
C ASN A 9 -5.08 0.30 3.40
N LYS A 10 -5.64 1.30 4.09
CA LYS A 10 -7.10 1.59 4.09
C LYS A 10 -7.69 1.88 2.70
N HIS A 11 -6.84 2.27 1.75
CA HIS A 11 -7.23 2.56 0.37
C HIS A 11 -7.14 1.35 -0.56
N ILE A 12 -6.69 0.21 -0.05
CA ILE A 12 -6.57 -1.02 -0.82
C ILE A 12 -7.86 -1.81 -0.68
N ARG A 13 -8.46 -2.11 -1.83
CA ARG A 13 -9.55 -3.07 -1.95
C ARG A 13 -9.05 -4.24 -2.77
N TYR A 14 -9.54 -5.42 -2.49
CA TYR A 14 -9.22 -6.58 -3.29
C TYR A 14 -10.44 -7.47 -3.46
N ARG A 15 -10.53 -8.12 -4.61
CA ARG A 15 -11.55 -9.12 -4.92
C ARG A 15 -10.91 -10.35 -5.53
N LYS A 16 -11.53 -11.50 -5.30
CA LYS A 16 -11.13 -12.74 -5.94
C LYS A 16 -11.91 -12.86 -7.26
N GLU A 17 -11.19 -13.09 -8.34
CA GLU A 17 -11.73 -13.38 -9.67
C GLU A 17 -11.38 -14.83 -10.06
N ASP A 18 -11.84 -15.26 -11.23
CA ASP A 18 -11.56 -16.60 -11.75
C ASP A 18 -10.09 -16.69 -12.21
N GLY A 19 -9.24 -17.33 -11.40
CA GLY A 19 -7.82 -17.51 -11.67
C GLY A 19 -6.86 -16.49 -11.04
N TYR A 20 -7.35 -15.36 -10.53
CA TYR A 20 -6.50 -14.30 -9.95
C TYR A 20 -7.20 -13.48 -8.86
N ILE A 21 -6.44 -12.59 -8.23
CA ILE A 21 -6.90 -11.61 -7.25
C ILE A 21 -6.67 -10.24 -7.85
N LEU A 22 -7.72 -9.44 -7.96
CA LEU A 22 -7.59 -8.05 -8.35
C LEU A 22 -7.43 -7.20 -7.09
N VAL A 23 -6.35 -6.44 -7.00
CA VAL A 23 -6.05 -5.52 -5.91
C VAL A 23 -6.05 -4.09 -6.44
N CYS A 24 -7.03 -3.31 -6.02
CA CYS A 24 -7.22 -1.92 -6.41
C CYS A 24 -6.67 -0.99 -5.32
N ASN A 25 -5.78 -0.07 -5.71
CA ASN A 25 -5.39 1.07 -4.90
C ASN A 25 -6.25 2.28 -5.26
N CYS A 26 -7.34 2.49 -4.50
CA CYS A 26 -8.31 3.55 -4.77
C CYS A 26 -7.73 4.97 -4.63
N LYS A 27 -6.55 5.13 -4.00
CA LYS A 27 -5.88 6.45 -3.88
C LYS A 27 -5.09 6.80 -5.14
N ARG A 28 -4.47 5.80 -5.77
CA ARG A 28 -3.64 5.97 -6.98
C ARG A 28 -4.39 5.61 -8.26
N LEU A 29 -5.58 5.01 -8.15
CA LEU A 29 -6.37 4.47 -9.27
C LEU A 29 -5.55 3.47 -10.09
N ILE A 30 -4.83 2.59 -9.40
CA ILE A 30 -4.01 1.53 -10.00
C ILE A 30 -4.57 0.20 -9.55
N ASP A 31 -4.75 -0.72 -10.50
CA ASP A 31 -5.13 -2.09 -10.26
C ASP A 31 -3.93 -3.02 -10.47
N TYR A 32 -3.80 -4.00 -9.59
CA TYR A 32 -2.77 -5.03 -9.64
C TYR A 32 -3.44 -6.40 -9.72
N GLU A 33 -2.89 -7.27 -10.56
CA GLU A 33 -3.31 -8.66 -10.67
C GLU A 33 -2.33 -9.54 -9.92
N LEU A 34 -2.85 -10.32 -8.98
CA LEU A 34 -2.06 -11.19 -8.13
C LEU A 34 -2.51 -12.65 -8.26
N PRO A 35 -1.57 -13.61 -8.27
CA PRO A 35 -1.91 -15.02 -8.25
C PRO A 35 -2.73 -15.40 -7.00
N LEU A 36 -3.70 -16.31 -7.17
CA LEU A 36 -4.58 -16.79 -6.09
C LEU A 36 -3.86 -17.33 -4.85
N LYS A 37 -2.63 -17.82 -5.00
CA LYS A 37 -1.80 -18.31 -3.89
C LYS A 37 -1.57 -17.26 -2.80
N TYR A 38 -1.59 -15.97 -3.16
CA TYR A 38 -1.41 -14.86 -2.22
C TYR A 38 -2.70 -14.39 -1.53
N PHE A 39 -3.84 -15.02 -1.81
CA PHE A 39 -5.11 -14.62 -1.20
C PHE A 39 -5.12 -14.82 0.31
N ARG A 40 -4.54 -15.93 0.78
CA ARG A 40 -4.37 -16.18 2.23
C ARG A 40 -3.46 -15.12 2.84
N PHE A 41 -2.35 -14.82 2.17
CA PHE A 41 -1.39 -13.81 2.61
C PHE A 41 -2.03 -12.41 2.74
N LEU A 42 -2.83 -11.99 1.75
CA LEU A 42 -3.62 -10.74 1.82
C LEU A 42 -4.61 -10.73 3.00
N LYS A 43 -5.22 -11.89 3.30
CA LYS A 43 -6.15 -11.99 4.43
C LYS A 43 -5.43 -11.84 5.78
N GLU A 44 -4.23 -12.38 5.92
CA GLU A 44 -3.41 -12.24 7.13
C GLU A 44 -3.07 -10.77 7.44
N PHE A 45 -2.84 -9.94 6.41
CA PHE A 45 -2.61 -8.50 6.59
C PHE A 45 -3.84 -7.72 7.10
N LYS A 46 -5.06 -8.28 7.04
CA LYS A 46 -6.21 -7.66 7.73
C LYS A 46 -6.09 -7.79 9.25
N GLU A 47 -5.51 -8.89 9.73
CA GLU A 47 -5.33 -9.16 11.17
C GLU A 47 -4.02 -8.54 11.69
N GLY A 48 -3.06 -8.34 10.79
CA GLY A 48 -1.81 -7.63 11.03
C GLY A 48 -0.65 -8.59 11.23
N VAL A 49 0.29 -8.57 10.29
CA VAL A 49 1.40 -9.52 10.19
C VAL A 49 2.69 -8.88 10.70
N LYS A 50 3.50 -9.62 11.45
CA LYS A 50 4.85 -9.17 11.82
C LYS A 50 5.82 -9.55 10.71
N LYS A 51 6.80 -8.69 10.41
CA LYS A 51 7.84 -8.99 9.41
C LYS A 51 8.57 -10.32 9.66
N GLY A 52 8.76 -10.69 10.94
CA GLY A 52 9.41 -11.95 11.32
C GLY A 52 8.56 -13.22 11.13
N ASP A 53 7.24 -13.09 10.96
CA ASP A 53 6.33 -14.21 10.67
C ASP A 53 6.23 -14.51 9.16
N VAL A 54 6.76 -13.62 8.31
CA VAL A 54 6.76 -13.81 6.86
C VAL A 54 7.81 -14.86 6.50
N GLY A 55 7.36 -16.02 6.02
CA GLY A 55 8.24 -17.06 5.51
C GLY A 55 9.15 -16.53 4.39
N LYS A 56 10.38 -17.06 4.28
CA LYS A 56 11.40 -16.58 3.32
C LYS A 56 10.91 -16.53 1.87
N GLU A 57 9.98 -17.42 1.53
CA GLU A 57 9.36 -17.57 0.21
C GLU A 57 8.48 -16.36 -0.18
N ASN A 58 7.96 -15.65 0.82
CA ASN A 58 7.04 -14.52 0.66
C ASN A 58 7.72 -13.16 0.96
N LEU A 59 9.03 -13.15 1.26
CA LEU A 59 9.77 -11.92 1.56
C LEU A 59 9.79 -10.96 0.35
N SER A 60 10.01 -11.48 -0.86
CA SER A 60 10.02 -10.66 -2.08
C SER A 60 8.68 -9.97 -2.31
N VAL A 61 7.59 -10.73 -2.18
CA VAL A 61 6.22 -10.23 -2.35
C VAL A 61 5.86 -9.24 -1.25
N PHE A 62 6.35 -9.45 -0.03
CA PHE A 62 6.20 -8.51 1.06
C PHE A 62 6.90 -7.18 0.75
N GLU A 63 8.13 -7.21 0.22
CA GLU A 63 8.86 -6.01 -0.18
C GLU A 63 8.14 -5.27 -1.32
N ASP A 64 7.64 -6.01 -2.32
CA ASP A 64 6.82 -5.45 -3.40
C ASP A 64 5.54 -4.80 -2.85
N PHE A 65 4.86 -5.44 -1.90
CA PHE A 65 3.64 -4.89 -1.31
C PHE A 65 3.91 -3.61 -0.51
N CYS A 66 5.06 -3.51 0.15
CA CYS A 66 5.51 -2.28 0.79
C CYS A 66 5.82 -1.20 -0.26
N ALA A 67 6.56 -1.53 -1.33
CA ALA A 67 6.93 -0.59 -2.39
C ALA A 67 5.72 -0.05 -3.16
N LEU A 68 4.69 -0.88 -3.33
CA LEU A 68 3.45 -0.54 -4.02
C LEU A 68 2.40 0.15 -3.11
N ASP A 69 2.74 0.47 -1.86
CA ASP A 69 1.84 1.04 -0.84
C ASP A 69 0.60 0.16 -0.56
N ILE A 70 0.69 -1.15 -0.80
CA ILE A 70 -0.39 -2.12 -0.55
C ILE A 70 -0.52 -2.40 0.94
N ILE A 71 0.62 -2.56 1.62
CA ILE A 71 0.71 -2.77 3.06
C ILE A 71 1.47 -1.60 3.72
N VAL A 72 1.10 -1.27 4.95
CA VAL A 72 1.69 -0.17 5.73
C VAL A 72 1.96 -0.63 7.16
N GLU A 73 2.99 -0.07 7.79
CA GLU A 73 3.31 -0.37 9.18
C GLU A 73 2.32 0.31 10.13
N LYS A 74 1.60 -0.48 10.93
CA LYS A 74 0.65 -0.04 11.95
C LYS A 74 1.43 0.59 13.09
N GLY A 75 1.49 1.92 13.09
CA GLY A 75 2.20 2.72 14.09
C GLY A 75 2.93 3.92 13.51
N GLU A 76 3.19 3.93 12.20
CA GLU A 76 3.61 5.13 11.51
C GLU A 76 2.40 6.03 11.27
N GLN A 77 2.34 7.15 11.99
CA GLN A 77 1.56 8.29 11.52
C GLN A 77 2.06 8.60 10.11
N PRO A 78 1.19 8.81 9.11
CA PRO A 78 1.63 9.24 7.80
C PRO A 78 2.32 10.58 7.97
N GLN A 79 3.65 10.60 8.01
CA GLN A 79 4.40 11.83 7.95
C GLN A 79 3.96 12.52 6.66
N LYS A 80 3.44 13.74 6.85
CA LYS A 80 2.88 14.64 5.86
C LYS A 80 3.83 14.81 4.65
N LYS A 81 3.83 13.89 3.69
CA LYS A 81 4.42 14.11 2.35
C LYS A 81 3.56 15.04 1.47
N ARG A 82 2.62 15.79 2.06
CA ARG A 82 1.60 16.59 1.35
C ARG A 82 1.84 18.09 1.35
N GLU A 83 2.85 18.61 2.05
CA GLU A 83 3.11 20.06 2.08
C GLU A 83 3.95 20.57 0.90
N ASP A 84 4.70 19.70 0.19
CA ASP A 84 5.60 20.17 -0.88
C ASP A 84 4.96 20.26 -2.28
N VAL A 85 3.81 19.63 -2.52
CA VAL A 85 3.20 19.63 -3.87
C VAL A 85 2.40 20.92 -4.12
N PHE A 86 1.72 21.45 -3.09
CA PHE A 86 0.95 22.70 -3.24
C PHE A 86 1.84 23.95 -3.29
N LYS A 87 3.03 23.90 -2.69
CA LYS A 87 3.96 25.04 -2.68
C LYS A 87 4.58 25.34 -4.06
N LYS A 88 4.50 24.41 -5.02
CA LYS A 88 4.94 24.60 -6.41
C LYS A 88 3.84 25.04 -7.38
N LEU A 89 2.60 25.19 -6.90
CA LEU A 89 1.44 25.56 -7.73
C LEU A 89 0.92 26.98 -7.43
N SER A 90 1.67 27.79 -6.70
CA SER A 90 1.37 29.23 -6.62
C SER A 90 1.66 29.85 -7.99
N TYR A 91 0.61 30.03 -8.79
CA TYR A 91 0.63 30.88 -9.96
C TYR A 91 0.92 32.32 -9.49
N GLU A 92 1.87 33.00 -10.13
CA GLU A 92 2.02 34.43 -9.95
C GLU A 92 0.87 35.11 -10.70
N GLU A 93 0.03 35.88 -10.00
CA GLU A 93 -1.11 36.63 -10.56
C GLU A 93 -0.72 37.65 -11.66
N SER A 94 0.57 37.74 -12.00
CA SER A 94 1.10 38.65 -13.03
C SER A 94 0.99 38.13 -14.46
N GLU A 95 0.51 36.91 -14.70
CA GLU A 95 0.34 36.32 -16.05
C GLU A 95 -1.00 36.67 -16.73
N PHE A 96 -1.87 37.44 -16.06
CA PHE A 96 -3.12 37.94 -16.63
C PHE A 96 -3.12 39.48 -16.65
N VAL A 97 -2.29 40.08 -17.53
CA VAL A 97 -2.40 41.49 -17.93
C VAL A 97 -2.52 41.56 -19.44
#